data_AF-I9B0K6-F1
#
_entry.id   AF-I9B0K6-F1
#
_cell.length_a   1.000
_cell.length_b   1.000
_cell.length_c   1.000
_cell.angle_alpha   90.00
_cell.angle_beta   90.00
_cell.angle_gamma   90.00
#
_symmetry.space_group_name_H-M   'P 1'
#
loop_
_entity.id
_entity.type
_entity.pdbx_description
1 polymer ?
#
loop_
_entity_poly.entity_id
_entity_poly.type
_entity_poly.pdbx_seq_one_letter_code
_entity_poly.pdbx_strand_id
1 'polypeptide(L)'
;MIVLSKDFGYVLNLLERFGLNCSFLIKSISLCVERDIFQFIMNGFFLLKRPFIWLARFRHRCGYGVHSPFAFDLITNVIYERTPYYAYSSLEAEQKRMSANSGRKWKHESKKVNRLLFRLVNYIQPDTIVDAGTLSASSLYLQAGHAKADYVGASDLSELFLEKDTPVDFLYLHHYRNEEFVEQVFDLCASRTTGRGLFVIEGIRYTKKMKALWKKIQQDDRTGITFDLYDLGIVFFDRTKIKQHYLVNF
;
A
#
# COMPACT_ATOMS: atom_id res chain seq x y z
N MET A 1 -21.87 -20.69 22.75
CA MET A 1 -22.89 -21.57 22.15
C MET A 1 -23.78 -20.69 21.28
N ILE A 2 -23.46 -20.58 19.99
CA ILE A 2 -24.19 -19.71 19.05
C ILE A 2 -25.35 -20.53 18.50
N VAL A 3 -26.58 -20.04 18.68
CA VAL A 3 -27.79 -20.67 18.15
C VAL A 3 -27.83 -20.43 16.64
N LEU A 4 -27.48 -21.45 15.86
CA LEU A 4 -27.64 -21.44 14.40
C LEU A 4 -29.12 -21.67 14.05
N SER A 5 -29.66 -20.88 13.12
CA SER A 5 -31.03 -21.05 12.64
C SER A 5 -31.21 -22.41 11.95
N LYS A 6 -32.43 -22.96 12.02
CA LYS A 6 -32.79 -24.30 11.54
C LYS A 6 -32.51 -24.53 10.04
N ASP A 7 -32.35 -23.46 9.25
CA ASP A 7 -32.12 -23.55 7.80
C ASP A 7 -30.67 -23.90 7.43
N PHE A 8 -29.70 -23.72 8.34
CA PHE A 8 -28.29 -24.05 8.09
C PHE A 8 -28.00 -25.56 8.18
N GLY A 9 -28.85 -26.30 8.92
CA GLY A 9 -28.71 -27.75 9.11
C GLY A 9 -29.03 -28.58 7.86
N TYR A 10 -29.86 -28.07 6.95
CA TYR A 10 -30.20 -28.76 5.70
C TYR A 10 -29.08 -28.66 4.66
N VAL A 11 -28.38 -27.53 4.60
CA VAL A 11 -27.28 -27.31 3.65
C VAL A 11 -26.04 -28.14 4.01
N LEU A 12 -25.73 -28.30 5.31
CA LEU A 12 -24.64 -29.17 5.76
C LEU A 12 -24.90 -30.65 5.43
N ASN A 13 -26.11 -31.15 5.68
CA ASN A 13 -26.48 -32.54 5.39
C ASN A 13 -26.47 -32.86 3.88
N LEU A 14 -26.76 -31.87 3.03
CA LEU A 14 -26.70 -32.03 1.58
C LEU A 14 -25.25 -32.09 1.06
N LEU A 15 -24.33 -31.33 1.66
CA LEU A 15 -22.92 -31.27 1.26
C LEU A 15 -22.11 -32.49 1.72
N GLU A 16 -22.45 -33.11 2.85
CA GLU A 16 -21.83 -34.37 3.29
C GLU A 16 -22.17 -35.55 2.36
N ARG A 17 -23.35 -35.55 1.74
CA ARG A 17 -23.74 -36.58 0.74
C ARG A 17 -22.94 -36.53 -0.56
N PHE A 18 -22.26 -35.42 -0.86
CA PHE A 18 -21.42 -35.26 -2.05
C PHE A 18 -19.91 -35.43 -1.77
N GLY A 19 -19.52 -35.93 -0.60
CA GLY A 19 -18.11 -36.23 -0.29
C GLY A 19 -17.22 -35.00 -0.11
N LEU A 20 -17.80 -33.81 0.05
CA LEU A 20 -17.05 -32.59 0.34
C LEU A 20 -16.75 -32.50 1.84
N ASN A 21 -15.47 -32.38 2.19
CA ASN A 21 -15.02 -32.28 3.58
C ASN A 21 -15.48 -30.94 4.21
N CYS A 22 -16.68 -30.93 4.79
CA CYS A 22 -17.34 -29.75 5.36
C CYS A 22 -16.53 -29.04 6.45
N SER A 23 -15.60 -29.74 7.11
CA SER A 23 -14.70 -29.14 8.11
C SER A 23 -13.79 -28.05 7.51
N PHE A 24 -13.40 -28.17 6.24
CA PHE A 24 -12.56 -27.21 5.54
C PHE A 24 -13.35 -25.97 5.11
N LEU A 25 -14.59 -26.16 4.62
CA LEU A 25 -15.48 -25.06 4.26
C LEU A 25 -15.89 -24.25 5.50
N ILE A 26 -16.22 -24.90 6.61
CA ILE A 26 -16.62 -24.22 7.86
C ILE A 26 -15.43 -23.46 8.46
N LYS A 27 -14.21 -24.02 8.44
CA LYS A 27 -12.98 -23.29 8.83
C LYS A 27 -12.70 -22.10 7.91
N SER A 28 -12.87 -22.27 6.59
CA SER A 28 -12.65 -21.20 5.62
C SER A 28 -13.67 -20.05 5.77
N ILE A 29 -14.94 -20.37 6.00
CA ILE A 29 -16.02 -19.41 6.27
C ILE A 29 -15.80 -18.71 7.63
N SER A 30 -15.39 -19.44 8.67
CA SER A 30 -15.07 -18.86 9.98
C SER A 30 -13.87 -17.90 9.92
N LEU A 31 -12.80 -18.28 9.21
CA LEU A 31 -11.62 -17.42 8.98
C LEU A 31 -11.94 -16.19 8.13
N CYS A 32 -12.89 -16.29 7.20
CA CYS A 32 -13.32 -15.18 6.35
C CYS A 32 -14.16 -14.16 7.14
N VAL A 33 -15.13 -14.63 7.93
CA VAL A 33 -15.99 -13.77 8.77
C VAL A 33 -15.16 -13.08 9.87
N GLU A 34 -14.18 -13.77 10.45
CA GLU A 34 -13.29 -13.20 11.46
C GLU A 34 -12.35 -12.11 10.87
N ARG A 35 -11.89 -12.27 9.63
CA ARG A 35 -11.11 -11.25 8.91
C ARG A 35 -11.93 -9.99 8.59
N ASP A 36 -13.19 -10.13 8.20
CA ASP A 36 -14.06 -8.99 7.85
C ASP A 36 -14.52 -8.21 9.10
N ILE A 37 -14.86 -8.90 10.18
CA ILE A 37 -15.18 -8.27 11.48
C ILE A 37 -13.93 -7.58 12.04
N PHE A 38 -12.76 -8.20 11.94
CA PHE A 38 -11.50 -7.56 12.35
C PHE A 38 -11.18 -6.33 11.50
N GLN A 39 -11.40 -6.38 10.18
CA GLN A 39 -11.26 -5.21 9.29
C GLN A 39 -12.19 -4.07 9.71
N PHE A 40 -13.45 -4.38 10.04
CA PHE A 40 -14.46 -3.41 10.46
C PHE A 40 -14.14 -2.80 11.85
N ILE A 41 -13.75 -3.62 12.83
CA ILE A 41 -13.40 -3.17 14.19
C ILE A 41 -12.09 -2.36 14.18
N MET A 42 -11.08 -2.81 13.44
CA MET A 42 -9.82 -2.06 13.29
C MET A 42 -10.08 -0.70 12.64
N ASN A 43 -10.91 -0.65 11.58
CA ASN A 43 -11.30 0.61 10.94
C ASN A 43 -12.00 1.57 11.93
N GLY A 44 -12.91 1.07 12.78
CA GLY A 44 -13.57 1.87 13.81
C GLY A 44 -12.61 2.48 14.84
N PHE A 45 -11.63 1.70 15.32
CA PHE A 45 -10.62 2.20 16.25
C PHE A 45 -9.61 3.16 15.60
N PHE A 46 -9.26 2.93 14.32
CA PHE A 46 -8.43 3.87 13.56
C PHE A 46 -9.14 5.21 13.35
N LEU A 47 -10.44 5.20 13.03
CA LEU A 47 -11.23 6.42 12.80
C LEU A 47 -11.27 7.32 14.04
N LEU A 48 -11.44 6.75 15.24
CA LEU A 48 -11.42 7.51 16.51
C LEU A 48 -10.03 8.08 16.84
N LYS A 49 -8.97 7.45 16.34
CA LYS A 49 -7.59 7.94 16.52
C LYS A 49 -7.20 9.03 15.52
N ARG A 50 -7.86 9.13 14.36
CA ARG A 50 -7.50 10.09 13.30
C ARG A 50 -7.42 11.53 13.81
N PRO A 51 -8.38 12.06 14.61
CA PRO A 51 -8.28 13.42 15.13
C PRO A 51 -7.05 13.64 16.00
N PHE A 52 -6.73 12.69 16.90
CA PHE A 52 -5.56 12.79 17.77
C PHE A 52 -4.24 12.71 16.99
N ILE A 53 -4.17 11.82 15.99
CA ILE A 53 -3.01 11.71 15.10
C ILE A 53 -2.81 13.02 14.33
N TRP A 54 -3.90 13.57 13.79
CA TRP A 54 -3.88 14.82 13.06
C TRP A 54 -3.42 15.98 13.93
N LEU A 55 -3.93 16.09 15.17
CA LEU A 55 -3.52 17.10 16.14
C LEU A 55 -2.02 16.96 16.48
N ALA A 56 -1.55 15.75 16.76
CA ALA A 56 -0.15 15.48 17.05
C ALA A 56 0.78 15.82 15.86
N ARG A 57 0.27 15.80 14.64
CA ARG A 57 1.03 16.09 13.41
C ARG A 57 0.70 17.43 12.77
N PHE A 58 -0.16 18.25 13.36
CA PHE A 58 -0.65 19.49 12.75
C PHE A 58 0.47 20.43 12.32
N ARG A 59 1.56 20.49 13.10
CA ARG A 59 2.76 21.30 12.84
C ARG A 59 3.59 20.83 11.65
N HIS A 60 3.35 19.63 11.13
CA HIS A 60 4.04 19.01 10.01
C HIS A 60 3.23 19.06 8.71
N ARG A 61 2.37 20.07 8.59
CA ARG A 61 1.47 20.26 7.45
C ARG A 61 2.12 21.18 6.41
N CYS A 62 1.92 20.88 5.13
CA CYS A 62 2.32 21.75 4.00
C CYS A 62 3.79 22.20 4.04
N GLY A 63 4.71 21.35 4.52
CA GLY A 63 6.14 21.64 4.53
C GLY A 63 6.58 22.65 5.60
N TYR A 64 5.74 22.97 6.59
CA TYR A 64 6.12 23.86 7.68
C TYR A 64 7.35 23.33 8.44
N GLY A 65 8.38 24.16 8.59
CA GLY A 65 9.64 23.79 9.25
C GLY A 65 10.58 22.93 8.41
N VAL A 66 10.29 22.72 7.12
CA VAL A 66 11.16 21.99 6.19
C VAL A 66 12.11 22.98 5.51
N HIS A 67 13.41 22.80 5.73
CA HIS A 67 14.45 23.66 5.16
C HIS A 67 15.05 23.13 3.85
N SER A 68 14.86 21.84 3.55
CA SER A 68 15.32 21.26 2.27
C SER A 68 14.38 21.67 1.14
N PRO A 69 14.86 22.38 0.10
CA PRO A 69 14.03 22.78 -1.04
C PRO A 69 13.36 21.59 -1.73
N PHE A 70 14.11 20.47 -1.87
CA PHE A 70 13.59 19.22 -2.42
C PHE A 70 12.43 18.66 -1.58
N ALA A 71 12.60 18.58 -0.27
CA ALA A 71 11.55 18.03 0.59
C ALA A 71 10.33 18.95 0.65
N PHE A 72 10.53 20.27 0.63
CA PHE A 72 9.45 21.24 0.58
C PHE A 72 8.65 21.13 -0.72
N ASP A 73 9.32 21.07 -1.87
CA ASP A 73 8.71 20.90 -3.19
C ASP A 73 7.88 19.60 -3.26
N LEU A 74 8.46 18.46 -2.87
CA LEU A 74 7.75 17.18 -2.85
C LEU A 74 6.50 17.25 -1.97
N ILE A 75 6.62 17.82 -0.76
CA ILE A 75 5.48 17.90 0.16
C ILE A 75 4.38 18.77 -0.44
N THR A 76 4.71 19.96 -0.94
CA THR A 76 3.71 20.93 -1.38
C THR A 76 3.10 20.58 -2.73
N ASN A 77 3.92 20.24 -3.71
CA ASN A 77 3.53 20.09 -5.12
C ASN A 77 3.22 18.65 -5.52
N VAL A 78 3.55 17.65 -4.69
CA VAL A 78 3.24 16.23 -4.98
C VAL A 78 2.34 15.62 -3.90
N ILE A 79 2.70 15.77 -2.63
CA ILE A 79 1.95 15.14 -1.53
C ILE A 79 0.62 15.88 -1.27
N TYR A 80 0.67 17.21 -1.15
CA TYR A 80 -0.51 18.05 -0.85
C TYR A 80 -1.26 18.58 -2.07
N GLU A 81 -0.79 18.27 -3.28
CA GLU A 81 -1.41 18.73 -4.52
C GLU A 81 -2.89 18.32 -4.60
N ARG A 82 -3.74 19.30 -4.88
CA ARG A 82 -5.21 19.18 -4.93
C ARG A 82 -5.78 19.34 -6.33
N THR A 83 -5.00 19.84 -7.29
CA THR A 83 -5.47 20.05 -8.65
C THR A 83 -5.92 18.73 -9.28
N PRO A 84 -7.06 18.72 -10.01
CA PRO A 84 -7.49 17.55 -10.75
C PRO A 84 -6.56 17.33 -11.94
N TYR A 85 -5.94 16.15 -12.02
CA TYR A 85 -5.18 15.75 -13.20
C TYR A 85 -6.13 15.26 -14.30
N TYR A 86 -5.69 15.41 -15.55
CA TYR A 86 -6.43 14.99 -16.74
C TYR A 86 -6.90 13.54 -16.69
N ALA A 87 -6.15 12.64 -16.04
CA ALA A 87 -6.45 11.22 -15.95
C ALA A 87 -7.42 10.83 -14.82
N TYR A 88 -7.72 11.72 -13.86
CA TYR A 88 -8.46 11.29 -12.66
C TYR A 88 -9.91 10.87 -12.95
N SER A 89 -10.59 11.54 -13.87
CA SER A 89 -11.99 11.22 -14.17
C SER A 89 -12.12 9.83 -14.79
N SER A 90 -11.24 9.48 -15.74
CA SER A 90 -11.22 8.17 -16.39
C SER A 90 -10.77 7.06 -15.43
N LEU A 91 -9.72 7.30 -14.64
CA LEU A 91 -9.22 6.33 -13.64
C LEU A 91 -10.27 6.02 -12.57
N GLU A 92 -11.01 7.02 -12.10
CA GLU A 92 -12.07 6.78 -11.11
C GLU A 92 -13.27 6.04 -11.70
N ALA A 93 -13.60 6.27 -12.96
CA ALA A 93 -14.64 5.52 -13.64
C ALA A 93 -14.23 4.04 -13.79
N GLU A 94 -12.97 3.79 -14.15
CA GLU A 94 -12.46 2.43 -14.31
C GLU A 94 -12.32 1.70 -12.97
N GLN A 95 -11.82 2.36 -11.93
CA GLN A 95 -11.79 1.81 -10.57
C GLN A 95 -13.18 1.39 -10.08
N LYS A 96 -14.22 2.19 -10.37
CA LYS A 96 -15.61 1.84 -10.04
C LYS A 96 -16.06 0.58 -10.79
N ARG A 97 -15.74 0.46 -12.09
CA ARG A 97 -16.05 -0.72 -12.90
C ARG A 97 -15.37 -1.97 -12.37
N MET A 98 -14.08 -1.90 -12.06
CA MET A 98 -13.35 -3.02 -11.45
C MET A 98 -13.97 -3.43 -10.11
N SER A 99 -14.27 -2.46 -9.25
CA SER A 99 -14.88 -2.74 -7.95
C SER A 99 -16.26 -3.42 -8.04
N ALA A 100 -17.04 -3.12 -9.10
CA ALA A 100 -18.32 -3.78 -9.36
C ALA A 100 -18.13 -5.23 -9.84
N ASN A 101 -17.08 -5.48 -10.64
CA ASN A 101 -16.81 -6.79 -11.24
C ASN A 101 -16.12 -7.77 -10.27
N SER A 102 -15.34 -7.29 -9.30
CA SER A 102 -14.51 -8.14 -8.44
C SER A 102 -15.21 -8.81 -7.24
N GLY A 103 -16.54 -8.70 -7.14
CA GLY A 103 -17.32 -9.36 -6.09
C GLY A 103 -16.91 -8.97 -4.65
N ARG A 104 -17.27 -9.80 -3.66
CA ARG A 104 -17.07 -9.51 -2.22
C ARG A 104 -15.60 -9.46 -1.75
N LYS A 105 -14.62 -9.74 -2.61
CA LYS A 105 -13.18 -9.84 -2.26
C LYS A 105 -12.36 -8.61 -2.68
N TRP A 106 -13.00 -7.51 -3.06
CA TRP A 106 -12.30 -6.30 -3.47
C TRP A 106 -11.62 -5.58 -2.29
N LYS A 107 -10.30 -5.36 -2.39
CA LYS A 107 -9.55 -4.53 -1.44
C LYS A 107 -10.02 -3.08 -1.60
N HIS A 108 -10.62 -2.51 -0.55
CA HIS A 108 -11.01 -1.11 -0.57
C HIS A 108 -9.75 -0.22 -0.48
N GLU A 109 -9.39 0.40 -1.60
CA GLU A 109 -8.29 1.36 -1.67
C GLU A 109 -8.77 2.81 -1.58
N SER A 110 -8.00 3.63 -0.87
CA SER A 110 -8.28 5.04 -0.72
C SER A 110 -7.98 5.79 -2.01
N LYS A 111 -8.97 6.51 -2.56
CA LYS A 111 -8.78 7.42 -3.70
C LYS A 111 -7.62 8.40 -3.48
N LYS A 112 -7.43 8.84 -2.24
CA LYS A 112 -6.36 9.78 -1.88
C LYS A 112 -4.98 9.14 -2.05
N VAL A 113 -4.84 7.86 -1.70
CA VAL A 113 -3.60 7.10 -1.89
C VAL A 113 -3.35 6.84 -3.37
N ASN A 114 -4.37 6.41 -4.12
CA ASN A 114 -4.22 6.12 -5.54
C ASN A 114 -3.84 7.36 -6.35
N ARG A 115 -4.44 8.53 -6.05
CA ARG A 115 -4.02 9.80 -6.64
C ARG A 115 -2.59 10.19 -6.25
N LEU A 116 -2.15 9.92 -5.00
CA LEU A 116 -0.77 10.17 -4.59
C LEU A 116 0.21 9.28 -5.37
N LEU A 117 -0.09 7.98 -5.54
CA LEU A 117 0.73 7.06 -6.33
C LEU A 117 0.90 7.56 -7.77
N PHE A 118 -0.21 7.94 -8.43
CA PHE A 118 -0.16 8.55 -9.76
C PHE A 118 0.77 9.77 -9.80
N ARG A 119 0.65 10.69 -8.83
CA ARG A 119 1.48 11.90 -8.78
C ARG A 119 2.95 11.59 -8.54
N LEU A 120 3.27 10.61 -7.70
CA LEU A 120 4.65 10.20 -7.44
C LEU A 120 5.29 9.60 -8.69
N VAL A 121 4.59 8.70 -9.39
CA VAL A 121 5.06 8.14 -10.66
C VAL A 121 5.21 9.24 -11.71
N ASN A 122 4.23 10.14 -11.84
CA ASN A 122 4.31 11.26 -12.77
C ASN A 122 5.45 12.24 -12.43
N TYR A 123 5.79 12.39 -11.14
CA TYR A 123 6.89 13.25 -10.69
C TYR A 123 8.26 12.64 -11.00
N ILE A 124 8.45 11.35 -10.75
CA ILE A 124 9.76 10.70 -10.90
C ILE A 124 10.01 10.13 -12.30
N GLN A 125 8.97 9.87 -13.09
CA GLN A 125 9.05 9.26 -14.43
C GLN A 125 9.95 8.00 -14.44
N PRO A 126 9.56 6.91 -13.75
CA PRO A 126 10.38 5.70 -13.62
C PRO A 126 10.44 4.93 -14.94
N ASP A 127 11.55 4.24 -15.17
CA ASP A 127 11.64 3.26 -16.27
C ASP A 127 10.98 1.94 -15.85
N THR A 128 11.17 1.51 -14.59
CA THR A 128 10.56 0.28 -14.02
C THR A 128 9.68 0.57 -12.81
N ILE A 129 8.45 0.05 -12.81
CA ILE A 129 7.49 0.09 -11.69
C ILE A 129 7.20 -1.33 -11.20
N VAL A 130 7.44 -1.58 -9.92
CA VAL A 130 7.06 -2.82 -9.23
C VAL A 130 5.86 -2.55 -8.32
N ASP A 131 4.77 -3.28 -8.50
CA ASP A 131 3.58 -3.26 -7.64
C ASP A 131 3.45 -4.61 -6.91
N ALA A 132 3.80 -4.64 -5.62
CA ALA A 132 3.89 -5.88 -4.84
C ALA A 132 2.88 -5.92 -3.67
N GLY A 133 1.96 -6.88 -3.74
CA GLY A 133 0.88 -7.07 -2.78
C GLY A 133 -0.42 -7.57 -3.43
N THR A 134 -1.57 -7.33 -2.80
CA THR A 134 -2.86 -7.73 -3.38
C THR A 134 -3.26 -6.78 -4.50
N LEU A 135 -2.88 -7.11 -5.75
CA LEU A 135 -3.11 -6.27 -6.92
C LEU A 135 -4.56 -5.82 -7.02
N SER A 136 -4.77 -4.52 -7.20
CA SER A 136 -6.10 -3.93 -7.32
C SER A 136 -6.08 -2.65 -8.16
N ALA A 137 -6.83 -1.61 -7.78
CA ALA A 137 -6.92 -0.38 -8.56
C ALA A 137 -5.61 0.42 -8.60
N SER A 138 -4.70 0.24 -7.63
CA SER A 138 -3.35 0.81 -7.61
C SER A 138 -2.64 0.71 -8.97
N SER A 139 -2.72 -0.48 -9.59
CA SER A 139 -2.12 -0.79 -10.89
C SER A 139 -2.49 0.23 -11.98
N LEU A 140 -3.76 0.61 -12.07
CA LEU A 140 -4.26 1.59 -13.04
C LEU A 140 -3.61 2.96 -12.86
N TYR A 141 -3.47 3.40 -11.61
CA TYR A 141 -2.92 4.72 -11.27
C TYR A 141 -1.41 4.77 -11.47
N LEU A 142 -0.72 3.67 -11.15
CA LEU A 142 0.72 3.53 -11.39
C LEU A 142 1.02 3.59 -12.89
N GLN A 143 0.35 2.76 -13.70
CA GLN A 143 0.55 2.74 -15.15
C GLN A 143 0.16 4.06 -15.83
N ALA A 144 -0.91 4.72 -15.37
CA ALA A 144 -1.31 6.01 -15.92
C ALA A 144 -0.35 7.16 -15.57
N GLY A 145 0.40 7.04 -14.46
CA GLY A 145 1.39 8.05 -14.05
C GLY A 145 2.58 8.14 -15.01
N HIS A 146 2.95 7.02 -15.64
CA HIS A 146 3.93 6.98 -16.72
C HIS A 146 3.67 5.77 -17.63
N ALA A 147 2.98 6.01 -18.75
CA ALA A 147 2.50 4.94 -19.63
C ALA A 147 3.60 4.16 -20.37
N LYS A 148 4.84 4.66 -20.36
CA LYS A 148 6.00 4.00 -20.99
C LYS A 148 6.83 3.16 -20.02
N ALA A 149 6.53 3.22 -18.72
CA ALA A 149 7.26 2.44 -17.73
C ALA A 149 6.92 0.96 -17.86
N ASP A 150 7.91 0.10 -17.65
CA ASP A 150 7.72 -1.33 -17.51
C ASP A 150 7.05 -1.63 -16.17
N TYR A 151 5.87 -2.22 -16.21
CA TYR A 151 5.08 -2.52 -15.02
C TYR A 151 5.15 -4.01 -14.66
N VAL A 152 5.55 -4.30 -13.42
CA VAL A 152 5.64 -5.66 -12.87
C VAL A 152 4.76 -5.75 -11.63
N GLY A 153 3.64 -6.47 -11.74
CA GLY A 153 2.75 -6.78 -10.61
C GLY A 153 3.09 -8.15 -10.02
N ALA A 154 3.23 -8.25 -8.69
CA ALA A 154 3.51 -9.50 -8.00
C ALA A 154 2.69 -9.64 -6.72
N SER A 155 1.93 -10.73 -6.59
CA SER A 155 1.16 -10.99 -5.35
C SER A 155 2.00 -11.67 -4.27
N ASP A 156 3.06 -12.36 -4.70
CA ASP A 156 4.00 -13.13 -3.89
C ASP A 156 5.42 -12.97 -4.45
N LEU A 157 6.45 -13.32 -3.66
CA LEU A 157 7.85 -13.22 -4.09
C LEU A 157 8.16 -14.12 -5.27
N SER A 158 7.48 -15.27 -5.36
CA SER A 158 7.61 -16.19 -6.48
C SER A 158 7.11 -15.63 -7.80
N GLU A 159 6.18 -14.67 -7.77
CA GLU A 159 5.64 -13.98 -8.95
C GLU A 159 6.44 -12.74 -9.33
N LEU A 160 7.42 -12.34 -8.51
CA LEU A 160 8.25 -11.17 -8.76
C LEU A 160 9.35 -11.50 -9.78
N PHE A 161 8.96 -11.54 -11.05
CA PHE A 161 9.86 -11.79 -12.16
C PHE A 161 10.57 -10.50 -12.56
N LEU A 162 11.75 -10.27 -11.98
CA LEU A 162 12.65 -9.20 -12.36
C LEU A 162 13.92 -9.81 -12.97
N GLU A 163 14.28 -9.41 -14.20
CA GLU A 163 15.55 -9.81 -14.79
C GLU A 163 16.70 -9.37 -13.87
N LYS A 164 17.78 -10.16 -13.87
CA LYS A 164 18.84 -10.11 -12.85
C LYS A 164 19.45 -8.71 -12.68
N ASP A 165 19.49 -7.93 -13.76
CA ASP A 165 20.17 -6.64 -13.82
C ASP A 165 19.21 -5.46 -14.09
N THR A 166 17.89 -5.69 -14.06
CA THR A 166 16.91 -4.60 -14.25
C THR A 166 16.83 -3.75 -12.98
N PRO A 167 17.12 -2.45 -13.06
CA PRO A 167 16.98 -1.55 -11.92
C PRO A 167 15.51 -1.36 -11.56
N VAL A 168 15.23 -1.21 -10.27
CA VAL A 168 13.90 -0.87 -9.76
C VAL A 168 13.85 0.61 -9.40
N ASP A 169 13.16 1.40 -10.21
CA ASP A 169 13.04 2.85 -10.00
C ASP A 169 11.84 3.22 -9.12
N PHE A 170 10.74 2.48 -9.22
CA PHE A 170 9.56 2.68 -8.38
C PHE A 170 9.06 1.37 -7.79
N LEU A 171 8.75 1.37 -6.49
CA LEU A 171 8.15 0.23 -5.81
C LEU A 171 6.94 0.66 -4.99
N TYR A 172 5.82 -0.03 -5.14
CA TYR A 172 4.70 0.06 -4.22
C TYR A 172 4.50 -1.26 -3.47
N LEU A 173 4.70 -1.25 -2.15
CA LEU A 173 4.51 -2.39 -1.25
C LEU A 173 3.25 -2.24 -0.41
N HIS A 174 2.27 -3.11 -0.57
CA HIS A 174 0.96 -2.95 0.06
C HIS A 174 0.34 -4.22 0.69
N HIS A 175 1.19 -5.08 1.24
CA HIS A 175 0.82 -6.27 1.99
C HIS A 175 1.22 -6.20 3.48
N TYR A 176 0.85 -5.12 4.18
CA TYR A 176 1.30 -4.84 5.57
C TYR A 176 1.00 -5.93 6.62
N ARG A 177 0.09 -6.88 6.31
CA ARG A 177 -0.23 -8.01 7.19
C ARG A 177 0.84 -9.11 7.17
N ASN A 178 1.62 -9.18 6.09
CA ASN A 178 2.72 -10.10 5.93
C ASN A 178 4.02 -9.29 5.94
N GLU A 179 4.49 -8.99 7.14
CA GLU A 179 5.70 -8.18 7.35
C GLU A 179 6.95 -8.82 6.74
N GLU A 180 7.08 -10.15 6.82
CA GLU A 180 8.19 -10.89 6.21
C GLU A 180 8.23 -10.72 4.69
N PHE A 181 7.07 -10.79 4.02
CA PHE A 181 6.98 -10.49 2.59
C PHE A 181 7.40 -9.05 2.29
N VAL A 182 6.93 -8.06 3.08
CA VAL A 182 7.29 -6.66 2.86
C VAL A 182 8.80 -6.45 3.02
N GLU A 183 9.40 -7.05 4.05
CA GLU A 183 10.85 -6.98 4.29
C GLU A 183 11.65 -7.62 3.15
N GLN A 184 11.29 -8.84 2.73
CA GLN A 184 12.01 -9.56 1.68
C GLN A 184 11.92 -8.85 0.31
N VAL A 185 10.73 -8.35 -0.07
CA VAL A 185 10.60 -7.58 -1.32
C VAL A 185 11.35 -6.25 -1.23
N PHE A 186 11.29 -5.57 -0.07
CA PHE A 186 12.06 -4.35 0.15
C PHE A 186 13.56 -4.60 -0.04
N ASP A 187 14.11 -5.62 0.61
CA ASP A 187 15.54 -5.92 0.54
C ASP A 187 15.99 -6.29 -0.88
N LEU A 188 15.20 -7.10 -1.58
CA LEU A 188 15.44 -7.45 -2.97
C LEU A 188 15.44 -6.20 -3.87
N CYS A 189 14.40 -5.38 -3.81
CA CYS A 189 14.29 -4.20 -4.67
C CYS A 189 15.33 -3.13 -4.31
N ALA A 190 15.59 -2.92 -3.02
CA ALA A 190 16.59 -1.97 -2.54
C ALA A 190 18.02 -2.38 -2.92
N SER A 191 18.29 -3.68 -3.13
CA SER A 191 19.57 -4.14 -3.67
C SER A 191 19.74 -3.83 -5.17
N ARG A 192 18.65 -3.60 -5.90
CA ARG A 192 18.64 -3.34 -7.36
C ARG A 192 18.33 -1.89 -7.72
N THR A 193 17.97 -1.06 -6.74
CA THR A 193 17.60 0.33 -7.01
C THR A 193 18.83 1.21 -7.21
N THR A 194 18.64 2.30 -7.96
CA THR A 194 19.66 3.32 -8.17
C THR A 194 19.41 4.54 -7.27
N GLY A 195 20.25 5.56 -7.33
CA GLY A 195 20.01 6.82 -6.61
C GLY A 195 18.71 7.55 -6.98
N ARG A 196 18.05 7.16 -8.08
CA ARG A 196 16.75 7.70 -8.52
C ARG A 196 15.54 6.96 -7.92
N GLY A 197 15.76 5.85 -7.21
CA GLY A 197 14.71 5.01 -6.68
C GLY A 197 13.75 5.74 -5.71
N LEU A 198 12.46 5.41 -5.83
CA LEU A 198 11.40 5.85 -4.91
C LEU A 198 10.51 4.66 -4.51
N PHE A 199 10.53 4.28 -3.25
CA PHE A 199 9.69 3.20 -2.73
C PHE A 199 8.58 3.76 -1.84
N VAL A 200 7.38 3.20 -1.98
CA VAL A 200 6.18 3.54 -1.20
C VAL A 200 5.71 2.29 -0.47
N ILE A 201 5.57 2.38 0.85
CA ILE A 201 5.23 1.26 1.73
C ILE A 201 3.93 1.58 2.47
N GLU A 202 2.91 0.75 2.31
CA GLU A 202 1.64 0.85 3.02
C GLU A 202 1.72 0.24 4.43
N GLY A 203 1.03 0.86 5.37
CA GLY A 203 0.78 0.30 6.69
C GLY A 203 1.98 0.36 7.64
N ILE A 204 2.93 1.28 7.40
CA ILE A 204 4.15 1.45 8.21
C ILE A 204 3.87 1.63 9.72
N ARG A 205 2.66 2.02 10.11
CA ARG A 205 2.24 2.17 11.52
C ARG A 205 1.07 1.29 11.96
N TYR A 206 0.60 0.37 11.11
CA TYR A 206 -0.60 -0.43 11.39
C TYR A 206 -0.38 -1.52 12.43
N THR A 207 0.80 -2.14 12.43
CA THR A 207 1.17 -3.18 13.41
C THR A 207 2.46 -2.82 14.13
N LYS A 208 2.74 -3.46 15.28
CA LYS A 208 4.02 -3.28 15.99
C LYS A 208 5.20 -3.73 15.12
N LYS A 209 5.02 -4.82 14.38
CA LYS A 209 6.00 -5.37 13.42
C LYS A 209 6.32 -4.37 12.31
N MET A 210 5.29 -3.83 11.63
CA MET A 210 5.49 -2.80 10.60
C MET A 210 6.16 -1.53 11.13
N LYS A 211 5.86 -1.11 12.37
CA LYS A 211 6.57 0.02 13.00
C LYS A 211 8.05 -0.26 13.23
N ALA A 212 8.40 -1.50 13.59
CA ALA A 212 9.78 -1.92 13.77
C ALA A 212 10.49 -2.00 12.41
N LEU A 213 9.86 -2.61 11.40
CA LEU A 213 10.37 -2.67 10.03
C LEU A 213 10.58 -1.27 9.44
N TRP A 214 9.63 -0.35 9.63
CA TRP A 214 9.81 1.04 9.17
C TRP A 214 11.03 1.72 9.79
N LYS A 215 11.29 1.52 11.08
CA LYS A 215 12.52 2.02 11.72
C LYS A 215 13.78 1.38 11.13
N LYS A 216 13.75 0.08 10.84
CA LYS A 216 14.86 -0.63 10.17
C LYS A 216 15.12 -0.02 8.79
N ILE A 217 14.07 0.20 7.99
CA ILE A 217 14.17 0.82 6.66
C ILE A 217 14.73 2.25 6.72
N GLN A 218 14.30 3.04 7.71
CA GLN A 218 14.87 4.38 7.93
C GLN A 218 16.36 4.33 8.28
N GLN A 219 16.81 3.30 9.00
CA GLN A 219 18.21 3.14 9.42
C GLN A 219 19.11 2.53 8.34
N ASP A 220 18.55 1.84 7.34
CA ASP A 220 19.28 1.19 6.23
C ASP A 220 20.24 2.16 5.49
N ASP A 221 21.48 1.73 5.25
CA ASP A 221 22.52 2.56 4.61
C ASP A 221 22.26 2.87 3.13
N ARG A 222 21.38 2.11 2.48
CA ARG A 222 20.91 2.37 1.11
C ARG A 222 19.87 3.49 1.09
N THR A 223 19.11 3.65 2.17
CA THR A 223 18.06 4.65 2.31
C THR A 223 18.64 6.06 2.50
N GLY A 224 18.18 6.99 1.65
CA GLY A 224 18.41 8.42 1.79
C GLY A 224 17.28 9.10 2.58
N ILE A 225 16.52 9.98 1.92
CA ILE A 225 15.45 10.75 2.56
C ILE A 225 14.17 9.89 2.70
N THR A 226 13.50 9.97 3.85
CA THR A 226 12.20 9.29 4.03
C THR A 226 11.10 10.25 4.45
N PHE A 227 9.87 10.00 4.01
CA PHE A 227 8.67 10.72 4.46
C PHE A 227 7.68 9.75 5.11
N ASP A 228 7.33 10.01 6.36
CA ASP A 228 6.34 9.25 7.13
C ASP A 228 5.00 9.98 7.08
N LEU A 229 4.08 9.48 6.26
CA LEU A 229 2.72 9.97 6.07
C LEU A 229 1.71 9.29 7.00
N TYR A 230 2.19 8.68 8.09
CA TYR A 230 1.44 7.85 9.03
C TYR A 230 0.99 6.50 8.48
N ASP A 231 0.15 6.50 7.45
CA ASP A 231 -0.34 5.28 6.79
C ASP A 231 0.65 4.76 5.73
N LEU A 232 1.41 5.67 5.13
CA LEU A 232 2.38 5.38 4.06
C LEU A 232 3.78 5.85 4.48
N GLY A 233 4.81 5.10 4.08
CA GLY A 233 6.19 5.55 4.09
C GLY A 233 6.67 5.75 2.66
N ILE A 234 7.34 6.87 2.38
CA ILE A 234 8.05 7.12 1.12
C ILE A 234 9.54 7.10 1.40
N VAL A 235 10.31 6.41 0.57
CA VAL A 235 11.77 6.23 0.71
C VAL A 235 12.43 6.63 -0.59
N PHE A 236 13.36 7.57 -0.53
CA PHE A 236 14.25 7.93 -1.64
C PHE A 236 15.64 7.35 -1.40
N PHE A 237 16.30 6.91 -2.48
CA PHE A 237 17.63 6.30 -2.44
C PHE A 237 18.75 7.25 -2.87
N ASP A 238 18.43 8.53 -3.08
CA ASP A 238 19.42 9.55 -3.37
C ASP A 238 20.29 9.85 -2.14
N ARG A 239 21.50 9.29 -2.15
CA ARG A 239 22.52 9.46 -1.10
C ARG A 239 23.40 10.69 -1.28
N THR A 240 23.21 11.48 -2.34
CA THR A 240 23.88 12.78 -2.49
C THR A 240 23.34 13.82 -1.52
N LYS A 241 22.10 13.61 -1.03
CA LYS A 241 21.44 14.45 -0.03
C LYS A 241 21.68 13.90 1.37
N ILE A 242 21.70 14.80 2.36
CA ILE A 242 21.80 14.41 3.77
C ILE A 242 20.59 13.56 4.14
N LYS A 243 20.85 12.37 4.71
CA LYS A 243 19.84 11.45 5.21
C LYS A 243 18.96 12.14 6.27
N GLN A 244 17.67 12.24 5.99
CA GLN A 244 16.70 12.93 6.84
C GLN A 244 15.35 12.24 6.80
N HIS A 245 14.64 12.29 7.93
CA HIS A 245 13.34 11.63 8.11
C HIS A 245 12.26 12.67 8.42
N TYR A 246 11.39 12.92 7.45
CA TYR A 246 10.31 13.89 7.58
C TYR A 246 9.03 13.22 8.07
N LEU A 247 8.42 13.79 9.11
CA LEU A 247 7.04 13.48 9.44
C LEU A 247 6.14 14.42 8.64
N VAL A 248 5.08 13.87 8.03
CA VAL A 248 4.13 14.65 7.23
C VAL A 248 2.71 14.28 7.65
N ASN A 249 1.82 15.28 7.71
CA ASN A 249 0.42 15.08 8.08
C ASN A 249 -0.48 14.84 6.87
N PHE A 250 -0.49 13.62 6.33
CA PHE A 250 -1.22 13.30 5.10
C PHE A 250 -2.72 13.18 5.31
#